data_AF-A0A364LI24-F1
#
_entry.id   AF-A0A364LI24-F1
#
_cell.length_a   1.000
_cell.length_b   1.000
_cell.length_c   1.000
_cell.angle_alpha   90.00
_cell.angle_beta   90.00
_cell.angle_gamma   90.00
#
_symmetry.space_group_name_H-M   'P 1'
#
loop_
_entity.id
_entity.type
_entity.pdbx_description
1 polymer ?
#
loop_
_entity_poly.entity_id
_entity_poly.type
_entity_poly.pdbx_seq_one_letter_code
_entity_poly.pdbx_strand_id
1 'polypeptide(L)'
;MSKFSTFSVYETEMRLFINSLKQSAVDVEKITDWLYGAGIYAYTRAQGAFYYPFEAECLEKFKHRPLISRYHSQGQHFEGLSALRETLVSEFAKDNAELAEMLANNFNTLVLAKIYAHREFIKIEAEIASEFNEFLDANGRLDPLASLEKVTQLFEGRKAEYPQLENDFNNKLTLMREFLSEAKKMAEQAKSPSIKDAGSITFLKPLKTKEEEETPVSSAKLGYNSSNSDE
;
A
#
# COMPACT_ATOMS: atom_id res chain seq x y z
N MET A 1 -8.98 -4.99 -19.88
CA MET A 1 -7.79 -4.15 -20.18
C MET A 1 -7.22 -3.66 -18.86
N SER A 2 -6.11 -4.29 -18.46
CA SER A 2 -5.23 -3.84 -17.38
C SER A 2 -5.06 -2.31 -17.35
N LYS A 3 -5.13 -1.73 -16.15
CA LYS A 3 -4.95 -0.28 -15.93
C LYS A 3 -3.48 0.12 -15.75
N PHE A 4 -2.60 -0.84 -15.47
CA PHE A 4 -1.20 -0.60 -15.13
C PHE A 4 -0.28 -1.60 -15.83
N SER A 5 0.91 -1.18 -16.25
CA SER A 5 1.83 -2.06 -17.01
C SER A 5 2.83 -2.83 -16.14
N THR A 6 2.93 -2.50 -14.86
CA THR A 6 3.93 -3.05 -13.93
C THR A 6 3.40 -3.18 -12.50
N PHE A 7 3.87 -4.18 -11.75
CA PHE A 7 3.56 -4.37 -10.32
C PHE A 7 4.67 -3.83 -9.41
N SER A 8 5.08 -2.57 -9.62
CA SER A 8 6.18 -1.94 -8.86
C SER A 8 7.45 -2.82 -8.89
N VAL A 9 8.21 -2.88 -7.80
CA VAL A 9 9.46 -3.67 -7.75
C VAL A 9 9.22 -5.19 -7.85
N TYR A 10 7.99 -5.65 -7.61
CA TYR A 10 7.61 -7.07 -7.66
C TYR A 10 7.19 -7.55 -9.05
N GLU A 11 7.43 -6.75 -10.10
CA GLU A 11 7.01 -7.08 -11.46
C GLU A 11 7.55 -8.44 -11.94
N THR A 12 8.82 -8.71 -11.67
CA THR A 12 9.45 -9.99 -12.03
C THR A 12 8.78 -11.16 -11.32
N GLU A 13 8.56 -11.04 -10.01
CA GLU A 13 7.89 -12.04 -9.21
C GLU A 13 6.43 -12.27 -9.64
N MET A 14 5.72 -11.18 -9.97
CA MET A 14 4.33 -11.26 -10.40
C MET A 14 4.22 -11.99 -11.74
N ARG A 15 5.13 -11.73 -12.68
CA ARG A 15 5.20 -12.50 -13.93
C ARG A 15 5.52 -13.97 -13.70
N LEU A 16 6.43 -14.30 -12.77
CA LEU A 16 6.71 -15.69 -12.41
C LEU A 16 5.48 -16.37 -11.83
N PHE A 17 4.76 -15.70 -10.93
CA PHE A 17 3.50 -16.18 -10.39
C PHE A 17 2.48 -16.45 -11.49
N ILE A 18 2.20 -15.49 -12.36
CA ILE A 18 1.25 -15.63 -13.48
C ILE A 18 1.65 -16.77 -14.42
N ASN A 19 2.94 -16.90 -14.72
CA ASN A 19 3.44 -17.98 -15.57
C ASN A 19 3.23 -19.36 -14.93
N SER A 20 3.34 -19.48 -13.60
CA SER A 20 3.06 -20.74 -12.89
C SER A 20 1.59 -21.19 -13.03
N LEU A 21 0.67 -20.25 -13.21
CA LEU A 21 -0.77 -20.54 -13.35
C LEU A 21 -1.13 -21.17 -14.70
N LYS A 22 -0.29 -21.05 -15.73
CA LYS A 22 -0.55 -21.61 -17.07
C LYS A 22 -0.69 -23.14 -17.09
N GLN A 23 -0.21 -23.80 -16.04
CA GLN A 23 -0.31 -25.25 -15.87
C GLN A 23 -1.61 -25.66 -15.14
N SER A 24 -2.46 -24.71 -14.77
CA SER A 24 -3.67 -24.91 -13.96
C SER A 24 -4.95 -24.62 -14.75
N ALA A 25 -6.08 -25.16 -14.30
CA ALA A 25 -7.41 -24.93 -14.89
C ALA A 25 -8.00 -23.55 -14.50
N VAL A 26 -7.19 -22.49 -14.56
CA VAL A 26 -7.58 -21.12 -14.18
C VAL A 26 -7.58 -20.19 -15.39
N ASP A 27 -8.42 -19.17 -15.33
CA ASP A 27 -8.42 -18.08 -16.30
C ASP A 27 -7.25 -17.13 -16.00
N VAL A 28 -6.08 -17.44 -16.59
CA VAL A 28 -4.84 -16.68 -16.41
C VAL A 28 -4.98 -15.24 -16.90
N GLU A 29 -5.75 -15.00 -17.95
CA GLU A 29 -5.96 -13.65 -18.50
C GLU A 29 -6.76 -12.80 -17.50
N LYS A 30 -7.87 -13.34 -16.98
CA LYS A 30 -8.68 -12.65 -15.97
C LYS A 30 -7.90 -12.36 -14.69
N ILE A 31 -7.09 -13.31 -14.21
CA ILE A 31 -6.23 -13.11 -13.03
C ILE A 31 -5.18 -12.02 -13.32
N THR A 32 -4.56 -12.04 -14.50
CA THR A 32 -3.56 -11.03 -14.89
C THR A 32 -4.19 -9.64 -14.95
N ASP A 33 -5.32 -9.49 -15.65
CA ASP A 33 -6.04 -8.21 -15.76
C ASP A 33 -6.47 -7.69 -14.38
N TRP A 34 -6.86 -8.58 -13.47
CA TRP A 34 -7.20 -8.22 -12.10
C TRP A 34 -5.98 -7.77 -11.29
N LEU A 35 -4.87 -8.52 -11.34
CA LEU A 35 -3.62 -8.20 -10.63
C LEU A 35 -3.11 -6.81 -11.01
N TYR A 36 -3.03 -6.53 -12.32
CA TYR A 36 -2.60 -5.24 -12.87
C TYR A 36 -3.72 -4.19 -12.94
N GLY A 37 -4.80 -4.40 -12.18
CA GLY A 37 -5.90 -3.47 -12.00
C GLY A 37 -6.25 -3.34 -10.53
N ALA A 38 -7.26 -4.08 -10.09
CA ALA A 38 -7.73 -4.07 -8.70
C ALA A 38 -6.69 -4.58 -7.69
N GLY A 39 -5.82 -5.52 -8.09
CA GLY A 39 -4.76 -6.06 -7.25
C GLY A 39 -3.76 -4.99 -6.79
N ILE A 40 -3.32 -4.10 -7.67
CA ILE A 40 -2.44 -2.97 -7.32
C ILE A 40 -3.10 -2.07 -6.26
N TYR A 41 -4.40 -1.82 -6.34
CA TYR A 41 -5.12 -1.05 -5.32
C TYR A 41 -5.24 -1.80 -3.99
N ALA A 42 -5.51 -3.11 -4.02
CA ALA A 42 -5.56 -3.94 -2.82
C ALA A 42 -4.22 -3.91 -2.08
N TYR A 43 -3.13 -4.07 -2.84
CA TYR A 43 -1.76 -3.97 -2.34
C TYR A 43 -1.46 -2.59 -1.72
N THR A 44 -1.57 -1.52 -2.50
CA THR A 44 -1.22 -0.16 -2.04
C THR A 44 -2.04 0.33 -0.85
N ARG A 45 -3.35 0.01 -0.81
CA ARG A 45 -4.23 0.34 0.31
C ARG A 45 -3.78 -0.31 1.61
N ALA A 46 -3.38 -1.57 1.56
CA ALA A 46 -2.94 -2.31 2.74
C ALA A 46 -1.59 -1.79 3.27
N GLN A 47 -0.66 -1.37 2.38
CA GLN A 47 0.62 -0.77 2.81
C GLN A 47 0.45 0.47 3.70
N GLY A 48 -0.58 1.28 3.42
CA GLY A 48 -0.84 2.54 4.13
C GLY A 48 -1.74 2.42 5.36
N ALA A 49 -2.35 1.26 5.62
CA ALA A 49 -3.44 1.14 6.59
C ALA A 49 -3.03 1.54 8.03
N PHE A 50 -1.82 1.17 8.46
CA PHE A 50 -1.30 1.49 9.78
C PHE A 50 -0.49 2.79 9.83
N TYR A 51 -0.16 3.37 8.66
CA TYR A 51 0.65 4.58 8.59
C TYR A 51 -0.11 5.82 9.06
N TYR A 52 -1.34 6.04 8.56
CA TYR A 52 -2.09 7.27 8.86
C TYR A 52 -2.41 7.47 10.35
N PRO A 53 -2.83 6.43 11.11
CA PRO A 53 -3.00 6.57 12.55
C PRO A 53 -1.68 6.94 13.26
N PHE A 54 -0.57 6.34 12.85
CA PHE A 54 0.75 6.61 13.41
C PHE A 54 1.24 8.04 13.07
N GLU A 55 1.02 8.50 11.83
CA GLU A 55 1.29 9.88 11.42
C GLU A 55 0.51 10.89 12.27
N ALA A 56 -0.78 10.63 12.51
CA ALA A 56 -1.64 11.50 13.32
C ALA A 56 -1.13 11.61 14.76
N GLU A 57 -0.76 10.49 15.37
CA GLU A 57 -0.16 10.45 16.72
C GLU A 57 1.15 11.25 16.78
N CYS A 58 2.03 11.09 15.79
CA CYS A 58 3.29 11.82 15.73
C CYS A 58 3.08 13.33 15.59
N LEU A 59 2.16 13.75 14.71
CA LEU A 59 1.81 15.17 14.55
C LEU A 59 1.21 15.76 15.82
N GLU A 60 0.42 14.99 16.57
CA GLU A 60 -0.15 15.44 17.85
C GLU A 60 0.94 15.63 18.92
N LYS A 61 1.79 14.60 19.12
CA LYS A 61 2.75 14.54 20.23
C LYS A 61 4.05 15.29 19.96
N PHE A 62 4.60 15.16 18.76
CA PHE A 62 5.95 15.63 18.41
C PHE A 62 5.96 16.79 17.42
N LYS A 63 4.79 17.16 16.86
CA LYS A 63 4.63 18.25 15.89
C LYS A 63 5.41 18.06 14.59
N HIS A 64 5.78 16.81 14.28
CA HIS A 64 6.41 16.42 13.04
C HIS A 64 5.90 15.03 12.63
N ARG A 65 6.06 14.68 11.35
CA ARG A 65 5.71 13.38 10.80
C ARG A 65 6.79 12.33 11.13
N PRO A 66 6.45 11.03 11.14
CA PRO A 66 7.42 10.00 11.49
C PRO A 66 8.53 9.88 10.43
N LEU A 67 9.76 9.64 10.89
CA LEU A 67 10.82 9.10 10.03
C LEU A 67 10.54 7.62 9.80
N ILE A 68 10.67 7.18 8.56
CA ILE A 68 10.35 5.83 8.14
C ILE A 68 11.63 5.00 8.11
N SER A 69 11.66 3.97 8.95
CA SER A 69 12.76 3.00 8.93
C SER A 69 12.58 1.98 7.79
N ARG A 70 13.69 1.40 7.32
CA ARG A 70 13.66 0.30 6.36
C ARG A 70 12.79 -0.89 6.82
N TYR A 71 12.75 -1.15 8.13
CA TYR A 71 11.96 -2.25 8.69
C TYR A 71 10.46 -1.95 8.68
N HIS A 72 10.09 -0.69 8.93
CA HIS A 72 8.71 -0.25 8.76
C HIS A 72 8.26 -0.40 7.31
N SER A 73 9.04 0.12 6.36
CA SER A 73 8.75 -0.02 4.92
C SER A 73 8.66 -1.49 4.49
N GLN A 74 9.58 -2.34 4.96
CA GLN A 74 9.51 -3.79 4.71
C GLN A 74 8.22 -4.42 5.27
N GLY A 75 7.79 -4.01 6.47
CA GLY A 75 6.51 -4.42 7.04
C GLY A 75 5.32 -4.00 6.18
N GLN A 76 5.33 -2.77 5.66
CA GLN A 76 4.27 -2.29 4.76
C GLN A 76 4.18 -3.13 3.47
N HIS A 77 5.32 -3.53 2.90
CA HIS A 77 5.36 -4.47 1.76
C HIS A 77 4.80 -5.85 2.12
N PHE A 78 5.16 -6.38 3.28
CA PHE A 78 4.64 -7.66 3.77
C PHE A 78 3.12 -7.64 3.96
N GLU A 79 2.60 -6.60 4.61
CA GLU A 79 1.15 -6.39 4.79
C GLU A 79 0.44 -6.24 3.44
N GLY A 80 0.99 -5.42 2.54
CA GLY A 80 0.46 -5.22 1.20
C GLY A 80 0.33 -6.52 0.41
N LEU A 81 1.39 -7.32 0.36
CA LEU A 81 1.42 -8.57 -0.39
C LEU A 81 0.56 -9.66 0.27
N SER A 82 0.47 -9.68 1.60
CA SER A 82 -0.40 -10.62 2.33
C SER A 82 -1.88 -10.32 2.04
N ALA A 83 -2.28 -9.05 2.11
CA ALA A 83 -3.64 -8.63 1.76
C ALA A 83 -3.98 -8.89 0.29
N LEU A 84 -3.02 -8.68 -0.62
CA LEU A 84 -3.19 -9.01 -2.04
C LEU A 84 -3.47 -10.50 -2.24
N ARG A 85 -2.69 -11.37 -1.60
CA ARG A 85 -2.88 -12.82 -1.65
C ARG A 85 -4.27 -13.22 -1.17
N GLU A 86 -4.69 -12.70 -0.01
CA GLU A 86 -6.02 -13.00 0.55
C GLU A 86 -7.15 -12.56 -0.38
N THR A 87 -7.03 -11.37 -0.96
CA THR A 87 -8.01 -10.85 -1.91
C THR A 87 -8.03 -11.67 -3.20
N LEU A 88 -6.86 -12.07 -3.71
CA LEU A 88 -6.74 -12.95 -4.88
C LEU A 88 -7.46 -14.28 -4.66
N VAL A 89 -7.22 -14.93 -3.52
CA VAL A 89 -7.88 -16.20 -3.18
C VAL A 89 -9.39 -16.01 -3.04
N SER A 90 -9.83 -14.95 -2.36
CA SER A 90 -11.26 -14.65 -2.21
C SER A 90 -11.96 -14.35 -3.53
N GLU A 91 -11.27 -13.78 -4.52
CA GLU A 91 -11.85 -13.41 -5.81
C GLU A 91 -11.92 -14.62 -6.76
N PHE A 92 -10.90 -15.49 -6.76
CA PHE A 92 -10.76 -16.53 -7.78
C PHE A 92 -10.96 -17.96 -7.28
N ALA A 93 -11.00 -18.18 -5.96
CA ALA A 93 -11.01 -19.52 -5.37
C ALA A 93 -11.91 -19.67 -4.14
N LYS A 94 -12.86 -18.74 -3.93
CA LYS A 94 -13.75 -18.72 -2.76
C LYS A 94 -14.40 -20.07 -2.43
N ASP A 95 -14.86 -20.77 -3.46
CA ASP A 95 -15.60 -22.03 -3.34
C ASP A 95 -14.77 -23.24 -3.80
N ASN A 96 -13.46 -23.09 -3.99
CA ASN A 96 -12.56 -24.15 -4.45
C ASN A 96 -11.30 -24.20 -3.57
N ALA A 97 -11.31 -25.09 -2.58
CA ALA A 97 -10.25 -25.21 -1.58
C ALA A 97 -8.88 -25.59 -2.18
N GLU A 98 -8.86 -26.52 -3.15
CA GLU A 98 -7.62 -26.94 -3.81
C GLU A 98 -7.00 -25.79 -4.62
N LEU A 99 -7.83 -25.03 -5.33
CA LEU A 99 -7.38 -23.84 -6.04
C LEU A 99 -6.91 -22.75 -5.07
N ALA A 100 -7.62 -22.55 -3.95
CA ALA A 100 -7.26 -21.56 -2.95
C ALA A 100 -5.88 -21.86 -2.34
N GLU A 101 -5.62 -23.12 -2.00
CA GLU A 101 -4.34 -23.58 -1.49
C GLU A 101 -3.23 -23.38 -2.54
N MET A 102 -3.47 -23.78 -3.79
CA MET A 102 -2.50 -23.63 -4.87
C MET A 102 -2.17 -22.15 -5.15
N LEU A 103 -3.16 -21.26 -5.24
CA LEU A 103 -2.93 -19.83 -5.43
C LEU A 103 -2.14 -19.25 -4.25
N ALA A 104 -2.51 -19.56 -3.01
CA ALA A 104 -1.83 -19.05 -1.82
C ALA A 104 -0.38 -19.56 -1.74
N ASN A 105 -0.13 -20.85 -1.97
CA ASN A 105 1.20 -21.45 -1.90
C ASN A 105 2.12 -20.92 -3.00
N ASN A 106 1.63 -20.83 -4.24
CA ASN A 106 2.40 -20.27 -5.34
C ASN A 106 2.71 -18.79 -5.11
N PHE A 107 1.73 -18.01 -4.64
CA PHE A 107 1.95 -16.59 -4.34
C PHE A 107 2.95 -16.39 -3.19
N ASN A 108 2.84 -17.17 -2.11
CA ASN A 108 3.78 -17.12 -0.99
C ASN A 108 5.22 -17.41 -1.46
N THR A 109 5.38 -18.45 -2.29
CA THR A 109 6.69 -18.92 -2.74
C THR A 109 7.33 -17.97 -3.75
N LEU A 110 6.54 -17.47 -4.70
CA LEU A 110 7.04 -16.71 -5.85
C LEU A 110 7.07 -15.20 -5.59
N VAL A 111 6.21 -14.67 -4.71
CA VAL A 111 6.06 -13.24 -4.47
C VAL A 111 6.41 -12.87 -3.03
N LEU A 112 5.67 -13.39 -2.04
CA LEU A 112 5.83 -12.97 -0.63
C LEU A 112 7.25 -13.25 -0.09
N ALA A 113 7.81 -14.42 -0.39
CA ALA A 113 9.15 -14.80 0.03
C ALA A 113 10.27 -13.93 -0.57
N LYS A 114 9.97 -13.15 -1.62
CA LYS A 114 10.93 -12.33 -2.36
C LYS A 114 11.04 -10.89 -1.85
N ILE A 115 10.33 -10.51 -0.79
CA ILE A 115 10.49 -9.19 -0.15
C ILE A 115 11.96 -8.89 0.17
N TYR A 116 12.72 -9.87 0.66
CA TYR A 116 14.14 -9.69 1.00
C TYR A 116 15.05 -9.51 -0.20
N ALA A 117 14.63 -9.89 -1.41
CA ALA A 117 15.38 -9.63 -2.64
C ALA A 117 15.39 -8.13 -2.97
N HIS A 118 14.33 -7.42 -2.57
CA HIS A 118 14.12 -6.00 -2.83
C HIS A 118 14.56 -5.10 -1.67
N ARG A 119 15.26 -5.63 -0.66
CA ARG A 119 15.57 -4.92 0.60
C ARG A 119 16.32 -3.60 0.42
N GLU A 120 17.21 -3.52 -0.58
CA GLU A 120 17.99 -2.31 -0.84
C GLU A 120 17.09 -1.22 -1.44
N PHE A 121 16.17 -1.59 -2.34
CA PHE A 121 15.18 -0.67 -2.87
C PHE A 121 14.19 -0.22 -1.79
N ILE A 122 13.70 -1.14 -0.96
CA ILE A 122 12.80 -0.85 0.18
C ILE A 122 13.43 0.16 1.15
N LYS A 123 14.76 0.06 1.37
CA LYS A 123 15.51 1.05 2.16
C LYS A 123 15.45 2.43 1.53
N ILE A 124 15.64 2.54 0.21
CA ILE A 124 15.52 3.81 -0.52
C ILE A 124 14.10 4.37 -0.42
N GLU A 125 13.06 3.53 -0.53
CA GLU A 125 11.67 3.98 -0.36
C GLU A 125 11.43 4.57 1.03
N ALA A 126 12.01 3.97 2.07
CA ALA A 126 11.93 4.49 3.44
C ALA A 126 12.63 5.84 3.60
N GLU A 127 13.81 6.01 2.99
CA GLU A 127 14.53 7.29 2.97
C GLU A 127 13.73 8.38 2.24
N ILE A 128 13.18 8.06 1.06
CA ILE A 128 12.35 8.99 0.28
C ILE A 128 11.07 9.36 1.04
N ALA A 129 10.43 8.40 1.71
CA ALA A 129 9.25 8.67 2.53
C ALA A 129 9.57 9.62 3.70
N SER A 130 10.74 9.45 4.32
CA SER A 130 11.23 10.34 5.38
C SER A 130 11.52 11.75 4.84
N GLU A 131 12.21 11.85 3.71
CA GLU A 131 12.49 13.13 3.03
C GLU A 131 11.20 13.85 2.63
N PHE A 132 10.20 13.10 2.16
CA PHE A 132 8.89 13.66 1.85
C PHE A 132 8.16 14.17 3.10
N ASN A 133 8.23 13.43 4.21
CA ASN A 133 7.64 13.86 5.48
C ASN A 133 8.29 15.16 6.01
N GLU A 134 9.62 15.24 5.98
CA GLU A 134 10.35 16.46 6.33
C GLU A 134 9.94 17.65 5.43
N PHE A 135 9.79 17.40 4.13
CA PHE A 135 9.29 18.42 3.20
C PHE A 135 7.88 18.90 3.59
N LEU A 136 6.96 18.00 3.92
CA LEU A 136 5.59 18.35 4.33
C LEU A 136 5.54 19.07 5.68
N ASP A 137 6.46 18.78 6.60
CA ASP A 137 6.56 19.48 7.88
C ASP A 137 7.04 20.92 7.69
N ALA A 138 7.97 21.15 6.75
CA ALA A 138 8.48 22.48 6.42
C ALA A 138 7.54 23.33 5.54
N ASN A 139 6.79 22.71 4.63
CA ASN A 139 6.04 23.41 3.57
C ASN A 139 4.51 23.28 3.69
N GLY A 140 4.03 22.45 4.62
CA GLY A 140 2.61 22.16 4.77
C GLY A 140 2.13 21.01 3.88
N ARG A 141 0.85 20.65 4.05
CA ARG A 141 0.21 19.55 3.32
C ARG A 141 0.03 19.90 1.86
N LEU A 142 0.40 18.96 0.99
CA LEU A 142 0.06 18.98 -0.43
C LEU A 142 -1.27 18.26 -0.65
N ASP A 143 -1.98 18.62 -1.73
CA ASP A 143 -3.08 17.80 -2.22
C ASP A 143 -2.55 16.44 -2.74
N PRO A 144 -3.41 15.42 -2.93
CA PRO A 144 -2.96 14.08 -3.32
C PRO A 144 -2.19 14.04 -4.65
N LEU A 145 -2.53 14.87 -5.63
CA LEU A 145 -1.86 14.88 -6.92
C LEU A 145 -0.47 15.49 -6.79
N ALA A 146 -0.38 16.67 -6.15
CA ALA A 146 0.91 17.31 -5.87
C ALA A 146 1.80 16.44 -4.97
N SER A 147 1.22 15.69 -4.03
CA SER A 147 1.96 14.72 -3.21
C SER A 147 2.59 13.63 -4.07
N LEU A 148 1.83 13.02 -4.98
CA LEU A 148 2.34 11.97 -5.85
C LEU A 148 3.39 12.52 -6.84
N GLU A 149 3.21 13.74 -7.36
CA GLU A 149 4.21 14.39 -8.22
C GLU A 149 5.52 14.63 -7.45
N LYS A 150 5.43 15.17 -6.23
CA LYS A 150 6.61 15.42 -5.38
C LYS A 150 7.36 14.13 -5.07
N VAL A 151 6.67 13.07 -4.64
CA VAL A 151 7.32 11.78 -4.36
C VAL A 151 7.92 11.19 -5.64
N THR A 152 7.25 11.32 -6.79
CA THR A 152 7.80 10.85 -8.08
C THR A 152 9.13 11.54 -8.40
N GLN A 153 9.20 12.87 -8.21
CA GLN A 153 10.44 13.64 -8.41
C GLN A 153 11.56 13.20 -7.47
N LEU A 154 11.26 12.84 -6.22
CA LEU A 154 12.25 12.32 -5.28
C LEU A 154 12.84 10.99 -5.78
N PHE A 155 12.01 10.08 -6.28
CA PHE A 155 12.50 8.84 -6.90
C PHE A 155 13.33 9.10 -8.17
N GLU A 156 12.91 10.04 -9.02
CA GLU A 156 13.67 10.41 -10.22
C GLU A 156 15.05 10.97 -9.88
N GLY A 157 15.13 11.86 -8.88
CA GLY A 157 16.39 12.41 -8.38
C GLY A 157 17.31 11.33 -7.82
N ARG A 158 16.75 10.31 -7.15
CA ARG A 158 17.53 9.24 -6.53
C ARG A 158 18.03 8.20 -7.52
N LYS A 159 17.35 7.99 -8.66
CA LYS A 159 17.67 6.93 -9.63
C LYS A 159 19.15 6.92 -10.06
N ALA A 160 19.74 8.10 -10.29
CA ALA A 160 21.11 8.22 -10.79
C ALA A 160 22.18 7.72 -9.80
N GLU A 161 21.87 7.68 -8.50
CA GLU A 161 22.78 7.23 -7.45
C GLU A 161 22.86 5.70 -7.33
N TYR A 162 21.90 4.97 -7.91
CA TYR A 162 21.75 3.52 -7.75
C TYR A 162 21.58 2.79 -9.10
N PRO A 163 22.59 2.82 -10.00
CA PRO A 163 22.51 2.18 -11.31
C PRO A 163 22.25 0.67 -11.22
N GLN A 164 22.70 0.01 -10.15
CA GLN A 164 22.46 -1.41 -9.90
C GLN A 164 20.99 -1.77 -9.61
N LEU A 165 20.14 -0.77 -9.33
CA LEU A 165 18.70 -0.93 -9.07
C LEU A 165 17.85 -0.35 -10.20
N GLU A 166 18.43 -0.18 -11.40
CA GLU A 166 17.75 0.47 -12.53
C GLU A 166 16.37 -0.14 -12.83
N ASN A 167 16.25 -1.47 -12.82
CA ASN A 167 14.99 -2.14 -13.10
C ASN A 167 13.90 -1.82 -12.05
N ASP A 168 14.26 -1.83 -10.77
CA ASP A 168 13.33 -1.53 -9.67
C ASP A 168 12.87 -0.08 -9.74
N PHE A 169 13.78 0.85 -9.99
CA PHE A 169 13.45 2.26 -10.23
C PHE A 169 12.53 2.43 -11.43
N ASN A 170 12.83 1.77 -12.56
CA ASN A 170 12.02 1.87 -13.76
C ASN A 170 10.59 1.35 -13.51
N ASN A 171 10.44 0.22 -12.82
CA ASN A 171 9.13 -0.32 -12.51
C ASN A 171 8.35 0.57 -11.54
N LYS A 172 9.01 1.04 -10.46
CA LYS A 172 8.39 1.96 -9.50
C LYS A 172 7.94 3.27 -10.16
N LEU A 173 8.82 3.92 -10.92
CA LEU A 173 8.52 5.18 -11.60
C LEU A 173 7.45 5.02 -12.68
N THR A 174 7.44 3.90 -13.41
CA THR A 174 6.38 3.61 -14.38
C THR A 174 5.02 3.53 -13.68
N LEU A 175 4.91 2.76 -12.59
CA LEU A 175 3.67 2.66 -11.83
C LEU A 175 3.23 4.03 -11.27
N MET A 176 4.14 4.82 -10.71
CA MET A 176 3.82 6.15 -10.18
C MET A 176 3.31 7.10 -11.27
N ARG A 177 3.89 7.06 -12.48
CA ARG A 177 3.43 7.87 -13.62
C ARG A 177 2.07 7.42 -14.14
N GLU A 178 1.81 6.11 -14.14
CA GLU A 178 0.49 5.58 -14.47
C GLU A 178 -0.57 6.03 -13.46
N PHE A 179 -0.27 5.98 -12.16
CA PHE A 179 -1.13 6.55 -11.13
C PHE A 179 -1.37 8.04 -11.32
N LEU A 180 -0.33 8.83 -11.64
CA LEU A 180 -0.48 10.26 -11.95
C LEU A 180 -1.42 10.49 -13.14
N SER A 181 -1.25 9.70 -14.20
CA SER A 181 -2.10 9.78 -15.40
C SER A 181 -3.55 9.47 -15.07
N GLU A 182 -3.82 8.39 -14.35
CA GLU A 182 -5.18 8.00 -13.93
C GLU A 182 -5.80 9.06 -12.99
N ALA A 183 -5.04 9.57 -12.02
CA ALA A 183 -5.51 10.60 -11.10
C ALA A 183 -5.88 11.90 -11.83
N LYS A 184 -5.08 12.33 -12.82
CA LYS A 184 -5.36 13.50 -13.64
C LYS A 184 -6.64 13.32 -14.46
N LYS A 185 -6.80 12.18 -15.14
CA LYS A 185 -8.03 11.87 -15.90
C LYS A 185 -9.28 11.91 -15.01
N MET A 186 -9.21 11.31 -13.81
CA MET A 186 -10.34 11.31 -12.88
C MET A 186 -10.68 12.74 -12.40
N ALA A 187 -9.66 13.55 -12.11
CA ALA A 187 -9.85 14.95 -11.71
C ALA A 187 -10.47 15.80 -12.83
N GLU A 188 -10.11 15.55 -14.09
CA GLU A 188 -10.70 16.21 -15.26
C GLU A 188 -12.16 15.78 -15.48
N GLN A 189 -12.47 14.49 -15.34
CA GLN A 189 -13.83 13.97 -15.45
C GLN A 189 -14.76 14.54 -14.36
N ALA A 190 -14.25 14.68 -13.12
CA ALA A 190 -14.99 15.29 -12.02
C ALA A 190 -15.28 16.79 -12.24
N LYS A 191 -14.50 17.48 -13.08
CA LYS A 191 -14.68 18.89 -13.42
C LYS A 191 -15.61 19.10 -14.62
N SER A 192 -16.04 18.03 -15.31
CA SER A 192 -16.93 18.13 -16.47
C SER A 192 -18.39 18.13 -16.03
N PRO A 193 -19.16 19.22 -16.22
CA PRO A 193 -20.57 19.24 -15.84
C PRO A 193 -21.43 18.57 -16.93
N SER A 194 -21.64 17.27 -16.82
CA SER A 194 -22.68 16.53 -17.55
C SER A 194 -22.89 15.20 -16.82
N ILE A 195 -24.06 14.74 -16.38
CA ILE A 195 -25.47 15.01 -16.65
C ILE A 195 -26.19 14.80 -15.29
N LYS A 196 -27.29 15.53 -15.05
CA LYS A 196 -28.21 15.27 -13.93
C LYS A 196 -28.58 13.78 -13.93
N ASP A 197 -28.39 13.10 -12.80
CA ASP A 197 -28.56 11.65 -12.58
C ASP A 197 -27.25 10.83 -12.62
N ALA A 198 -26.36 11.11 -11.68
CA ALA A 198 -25.42 10.10 -11.19
C ALA A 198 -25.36 10.20 -9.66
N GLY A 199 -25.84 9.16 -8.99
CA GLY A 199 -25.82 9.03 -7.54
C GLY A 199 -24.43 9.23 -6.97
N SER A 200 -24.39 9.85 -5.79
CA SER A 200 -23.22 10.13 -4.97
C SER A 200 -22.16 9.01 -5.00
N ILE A 201 -21.06 9.22 -5.73
CA ILE A 201 -19.83 8.44 -5.54
C ILE A 201 -19.00 9.17 -4.49
N THR A 202 -18.98 8.59 -3.30
CA THR A 202 -18.25 9.14 -2.15
C THR A 202 -16.80 8.69 -2.23
N PHE A 203 -15.89 9.57 -2.69
CA PHE A 203 -14.47 9.40 -2.40
C PHE A 203 -14.24 9.79 -0.95
N LEU A 204 -13.74 8.85 -0.15
CA LEU A 204 -13.24 9.05 1.21
C LEU A 204 -14.18 9.87 2.11
N LYS A 205 -15.20 9.23 2.68
CA LYS A 205 -15.78 9.73 3.93
C LYS A 205 -14.77 9.43 5.05
N PRO A 206 -14.30 10.43 5.80
CA PRO A 206 -13.77 10.16 7.13
C PRO A 206 -14.86 9.43 7.93
N LEU A 207 -14.49 8.39 8.66
CA LEU A 207 -15.37 7.83 9.68
C LEU A 207 -15.79 8.98 10.60
N LYS A 208 -17.08 9.34 10.56
CA LYS A 208 -17.70 10.06 11.66
C LYS A 208 -17.64 9.12 12.86
N THR A 209 -16.78 9.40 13.82
CA THR A 209 -16.96 8.91 15.17
C THR A 209 -18.30 9.43 15.66
N LYS A 210 -19.23 8.52 15.92
CA LYS A 210 -20.34 8.82 16.81
C LYS A 210 -19.73 9.02 18.19
N GLU A 211 -19.65 10.27 18.63
CA GLU A 211 -19.68 10.55 20.07
C GLU A 211 -21.06 10.10 20.55
N GLU A 212 -21.14 8.86 21.04
CA GLU A 212 -22.16 8.51 22.01
C GLU A 212 -21.68 9.05 23.36
N GLU A 213 -22.50 9.93 23.93
CA GLU A 213 -22.40 10.39 25.30
C GLU A 213 -22.37 9.19 26.24
N GLU A 214 -21.19 8.86 26.77
CA GLU A 214 -21.09 8.12 28.01
C GLU A 214 -20.31 8.94 29.04
N THR A 215 -21.03 9.26 30.11
CA THR A 215 -20.60 9.93 31.34
C THR A 215 -19.27 9.41 31.90
N PRO A 216 -18.49 10.26 32.60
CA PRO A 216 -17.16 9.89 33.07
C PRO A 216 -17.24 8.92 34.24
N VAL A 217 -16.73 7.70 34.07
CA VAL A 217 -16.49 6.80 35.21
C VAL A 217 -15.10 7.05 35.76
N SER A 218 -15.10 7.47 37.01
CA SER A 218 -13.98 7.84 37.87
C SER A 218 -12.88 6.78 37.97
N SER A 219 -11.64 7.28 37.97
CA SER A 219 -10.41 6.62 38.38
C SER A 219 -10.46 6.18 39.85
N ALA A 220 -10.65 4.89 40.11
CA ALA A 220 -10.22 4.26 41.36
C ALA A 220 -10.09 2.73 41.24
N LYS A 221 -8.94 2.22 41.70
CA LYS A 221 -8.61 0.83 42.05
C LYS A 221 -8.25 -0.12 40.89
N LEU A 222 -7.00 -0.01 40.43
CA LEU A 222 -6.20 -1.20 40.13
C LEU A 222 -5.15 -1.34 41.23
N GLY A 223 -5.42 -2.25 42.16
CA GLY A 223 -4.49 -2.64 43.21
C GLY A 223 -3.35 -3.46 42.61
N TYR A 224 -2.12 -3.00 42.82
CA TYR A 224 -0.91 -3.79 42.62
C TYR A 224 -0.87 -4.89 43.69
N ASN A 225 -1.13 -6.13 43.31
CA ASN A 225 -0.72 -7.28 44.10
C ASN A 225 0.74 -7.60 43.76
N SER A 226 1.64 -7.18 44.64
CA SER A 226 2.98 -7.71 44.75
C SER A 226 2.91 -9.08 45.43
N SER A 227 3.11 -10.15 44.69
CA SER A 227 3.44 -11.46 45.27
C SER A 227 4.94 -11.68 45.18
N ASN A 228 5.61 -11.50 46.31
CA ASN A 228 6.86 -12.17 46.65
C ASN A 228 6.68 -13.69 46.57
N SER A 229 7.69 -14.40 46.07
CA SER A 229 7.97 -15.76 46.49
C SER A 229 9.47 -16.00 46.36
N ASP A 230 10.16 -15.88 47.49
CA ASP A 230 11.42 -16.56 47.77
C ASP A 230 11.13 -18.05 47.96
N GLU A 231 11.93 -18.90 47.33
CA GLU A 231 12.46 -20.17 47.87
C GLU A 231 13.80 -20.48 47.18
#